data_AF-A0AAU0STQ8-F1
#
_entry.id   AF-A0AAU0STQ8-F1
#
_cell.length_a   1.000
_cell.length_b   1.000
_cell.length_c   1.000
_cell.angle_alpha   90.00
_cell.angle_beta   90.00
_cell.angle_gamma   90.00
#
_symmetry.space_group_name_H-M   'P 1'
#
loop_
_entity.id
_entity.type
_entity.pdbx_description
1 polymer ?
#
loop_
_entity_poly.entity_id
_entity_poly.type
_entity_poly.pdbx_seq_one_letter_code
_entity_poly.pdbx_strand_id
1 'polypeptide(L)'
;MLASPSGPQTLSELEATTKKGHGLYTHDGLDDRFESLAIGALVSGFFPSWVKSMSANSLVAAKRKPDGLDALKALPVESWLTMEQLFSRIPEVADLFEDIFEGKPSWVTPAYDQESNGRHHRATTTYALLIDESGRMTVDDIAAFPGAIREIIQVSSRSSASHFRVAIDHPESSIWWDALQLHHSPFKRHALMLPLFGTINEYRATCLVLLYALSILVRYRPSLWRQIQEGELDHFRSLIETFLSAVERILPEQFLEKITGQSISVHQPGSFFS
;
A
#
# COMPACT_ATOMS: atom_id res chain seq x y z
N MET A 1 14.25 11.41 4.13
CA MET A 1 14.99 11.15 5.38
C MET A 1 15.82 9.88 5.31
N LEU A 2 15.24 8.70 5.10
CA LEU A 2 15.90 7.60 4.39
C LEU A 2 15.43 7.67 2.93
N ALA A 3 16.34 7.68 1.96
CA ALA A 3 16.02 7.68 0.52
C ALA A 3 14.99 8.72 0.03
N SER A 4 15.07 9.97 0.52
CA SER A 4 14.34 11.08 -0.10
C SER A 4 15.35 12.06 -0.72
N PRO A 5 15.15 12.47 -1.99
CA PRO A 5 16.03 13.42 -2.67
C PRO A 5 16.00 14.83 -2.05
N SER A 6 14.97 15.14 -1.25
CA SER A 6 14.82 16.38 -0.48
C SER A 6 14.94 16.14 1.03
N GLY A 7 15.68 15.09 1.42
CA GLY A 7 15.94 14.74 2.82
C GLY A 7 16.72 15.81 3.61
N PRO A 8 16.85 15.63 4.94
CA PRO A 8 17.57 16.53 5.82
C PRO A 8 19.01 16.72 5.35
N GLN A 9 19.49 17.94 5.42
CA GLN A 9 20.81 18.32 4.89
C GLN A 9 21.93 18.01 5.90
N THR A 10 21.57 17.74 7.15
CA THR A 10 22.53 17.49 8.24
C THR A 10 22.15 16.26 9.08
N LEU A 11 23.16 15.60 9.66
CA LEU A 11 22.96 14.53 10.63
C LEU A 11 22.17 15.02 11.86
N SER A 12 22.37 16.27 12.26
CA SER A 12 21.66 16.88 13.39
C SER A 12 20.15 17.00 13.13
N GLU A 13 19.73 17.34 11.91
CA GLU A 13 18.31 17.36 11.53
C GLU A 13 17.69 15.96 11.53
N LEU A 14 18.44 14.96 11.02
CA LEU A 14 18.02 13.57 11.04
C LEU A 14 17.82 13.08 12.48
N GLU A 15 18.81 13.31 13.35
CA GLU A 15 18.76 12.95 14.77
C GLU A 15 17.62 13.66 15.52
N ALA A 16 17.41 14.96 15.26
CA ALA A 16 16.34 15.72 15.89
C ALA A 16 14.96 15.13 15.57
N THR A 17 14.84 14.48 14.41
CA THR A 17 13.60 13.84 13.98
C THR A 17 13.42 12.46 14.61
N THR A 18 14.47 11.64 14.63
CA THR A 18 14.41 10.28 15.20
C THR A 18 14.29 10.28 16.72
N LYS A 19 14.82 11.30 17.41
CA LYS A 19 14.69 11.49 18.87
C LYS A 19 13.24 11.64 19.35
N LYS A 20 12.32 12.02 18.45
CA LYS A 20 10.87 12.14 18.76
C LYS A 20 10.13 10.80 18.70
N GLY A 21 10.85 9.68 18.54
CA GLY A 21 10.30 8.35 18.38
C GLY A 21 9.87 8.04 16.95
N HIS A 22 9.35 6.84 16.76
CA HIS A 22 8.98 6.26 15.47
C HIS A 22 7.88 7.05 14.75
N GLY A 23 6.97 7.69 15.49
CA GLY A 23 5.81 8.40 14.93
C GLY A 23 4.66 7.50 14.46
N LEU A 24 4.65 6.25 14.93
CA LEU A 24 3.59 5.27 14.76
C LEU A 24 3.15 4.78 16.14
N TYR A 25 1.93 4.27 16.24
CA TYR A 25 1.43 3.58 17.41
C TYR A 25 0.69 2.32 17.01
N THR A 26 0.59 1.38 17.96
CA THR A 26 -0.30 0.24 17.88
C THR A 26 -1.35 0.30 18.98
N HIS A 27 -2.52 -0.25 18.72
CA HIS A 27 -3.60 -0.44 19.66
C HIS A 27 -4.19 -1.83 19.44
N ASP A 28 -4.31 -2.62 20.50
CA ASP A 28 -4.97 -3.92 20.42
C ASP A 28 -6.45 -3.63 20.13
N GLY A 29 -6.92 -4.01 18.94
CA GLY A 29 -8.12 -3.43 18.32
C GLY A 29 -9.43 -3.76 19.04
N LEU A 30 -10.40 -4.28 18.29
CA LEU A 30 -11.73 -4.62 18.83
C LEU A 30 -11.72 -5.91 19.65
N ASP A 31 -10.79 -6.82 19.33
CA ASP A 31 -10.57 -8.11 19.95
C ASP A 31 -9.07 -8.43 19.86
N ASP A 32 -8.53 -9.25 20.76
CA ASP A 32 -7.08 -9.48 20.91
C ASP A 32 -6.47 -10.33 19.77
N ARG A 33 -7.11 -10.36 18.60
CA ARG A 33 -6.71 -11.15 17.42
C ARG A 33 -5.59 -10.46 16.64
N PHE A 34 -4.99 -11.19 15.71
CA PHE A 34 -3.86 -10.71 14.91
C PHE A 34 -4.32 -9.67 13.89
N GLU A 35 -5.35 -10.04 13.14
CA GLU A 35 -5.92 -9.28 12.04
C GLU A 35 -6.50 -7.93 12.46
N SER A 36 -6.96 -7.83 13.71
CA SER A 36 -7.60 -6.64 14.27
C SER A 36 -6.62 -5.70 14.98
N LEU A 37 -5.34 -6.04 15.08
CA LEU A 37 -4.33 -5.12 15.62
C LEU A 37 -4.34 -3.82 14.82
N ALA A 38 -4.65 -2.71 15.47
CA ALA A 38 -4.75 -1.41 14.84
C ALA A 38 -3.40 -0.69 14.89
N ILE A 39 -3.03 -0.05 13.78
CA ILE A 39 -1.80 0.70 13.59
C ILE A 39 -2.15 2.06 13.02
N GLY A 40 -1.70 3.11 13.69
CA GLY A 40 -1.95 4.48 13.24
C GLY A 40 -0.70 5.33 13.33
N ALA A 41 -0.76 6.50 12.71
CA ALA A 41 0.33 7.45 12.71
C ALA A 41 0.12 8.58 13.72
N LEU A 42 1.24 9.11 14.23
CA LEU A 42 1.27 10.29 15.08
C LEU A 42 1.70 11.51 14.26
N VAL A 43 1.24 12.69 14.67
CA VAL A 43 1.64 13.97 14.04
C VAL A 43 3.13 14.30 14.20
N SER A 44 3.82 13.63 15.12
CA SER A 44 5.23 13.83 15.43
C SER A 44 6.00 12.51 15.43
N GLY A 45 7.28 12.57 15.05
CA GLY A 45 8.19 11.42 15.03
C GLY A 45 8.85 11.26 13.67
N PHE A 46 9.55 10.14 13.50
CA PHE A 46 10.24 9.80 12.26
C PHE A 46 9.28 9.63 11.08
N PHE A 47 8.27 8.77 11.21
CA PHE A 47 7.34 8.43 10.13
C PHE A 47 6.65 9.64 9.48
N PRO A 48 5.94 10.53 10.22
CA PRO A 48 5.30 11.72 9.61
C PRO A 48 6.30 12.65 8.92
N SER A 49 7.51 12.77 9.47
CA SER A 49 8.57 13.61 8.89
C SER A 49 9.15 12.99 7.61
N TRP A 50 9.24 11.66 7.57
CA TRP A 50 9.65 10.93 6.38
C TRP A 50 8.60 11.01 5.27
N VAL A 51 7.32 10.83 5.59
CA VAL A 51 6.20 11.00 4.65
C VAL A 51 6.20 12.39 4.04
N LYS A 52 6.36 13.43 4.87
CA LYS A 52 6.47 14.83 4.39
C LYS A 52 7.64 15.05 3.43
N SER A 53 8.70 14.23 3.52
CA SER A 53 9.83 14.28 2.59
C SER A 53 9.60 13.52 1.28
N MET A 54 8.52 12.73 1.17
CA MET A 54 8.18 11.93 -0.02
C MET A 54 7.06 12.58 -0.83
N SER A 55 6.03 13.13 -0.17
CA SER A 55 4.91 13.79 -0.83
C SER A 55 4.56 15.11 -0.14
N ALA A 56 3.92 16.00 -0.90
CA ALA A 56 3.33 17.23 -0.37
C ALA A 56 2.04 16.98 0.42
N ASN A 57 1.55 15.74 0.46
CA ASN A 57 0.27 15.39 1.08
C ASN A 57 0.39 15.42 2.60
N SER A 58 -0.64 15.95 3.25
CA SER A 58 -0.75 15.92 4.70
C SER A 58 -1.20 14.55 5.18
N LEU A 59 -0.36 13.89 5.97
CA LEU A 59 -0.73 12.67 6.67
C LEU A 59 -1.88 12.92 7.65
N VAL A 60 -2.94 12.12 7.58
CA VAL A 60 -4.00 12.08 8.59
C VAL A 60 -3.48 11.29 9.79
N ALA A 61 -3.18 11.99 10.89
CA ALA A 61 -2.52 11.39 12.05
C ALA A 61 -3.10 11.89 13.39
N ALA A 62 -2.99 11.03 14.41
CA ALA A 62 -3.42 11.35 15.76
C ALA A 62 -2.37 12.23 16.48
N LYS A 63 -2.83 13.13 17.37
CA LYS A 63 -1.92 13.94 18.20
C LYS A 63 -1.15 13.12 19.24
N ARG A 64 -1.78 12.04 19.71
CA ARG A 64 -1.24 11.10 20.70
C ARG A 64 -1.84 9.72 20.46
N LYS A 65 -1.22 8.68 21.00
CA LYS A 65 -1.78 7.33 21.00
C LYS A 65 -3.18 7.38 21.68
N PRO A 66 -4.24 6.83 21.05
CA PRO A 66 -5.55 6.77 21.66
C PRO A 66 -5.52 5.94 22.93
N ASP A 67 -6.26 6.38 23.94
CA ASP A 67 -6.36 5.73 25.25
C ASP A 67 -7.65 4.90 25.28
N GLY A 68 -7.55 3.67 24.76
CA GLY A 68 -8.67 2.76 24.65
C GLY A 68 -9.43 2.84 23.33
N LEU A 69 -10.34 1.88 23.17
CA LEU A 69 -11.05 1.62 21.92
C LEU A 69 -12.00 2.76 21.52
N ASP A 70 -12.69 3.39 22.47
CA ASP A 70 -13.60 4.51 22.16
C ASP A 70 -12.83 5.71 21.63
N ALA A 71 -11.64 5.97 22.19
CA ALA A 71 -10.76 7.02 21.70
C ALA A 71 -10.22 6.69 20.30
N LEU A 72 -9.92 5.42 20.00
CA LEU A 72 -9.51 4.97 18.67
C LEU A 72 -10.63 5.17 17.64
N LYS A 73 -11.87 4.77 17.98
CA LYS A 73 -13.06 4.91 17.12
C LYS A 73 -13.46 6.37 16.86
N ALA A 74 -13.13 7.27 17.78
CA ALA A 74 -13.38 8.70 17.61
C ALA A 74 -12.38 9.39 16.66
N LEU A 75 -11.29 8.72 16.29
CA LEU A 75 -10.36 9.24 15.29
C LEU A 75 -10.93 9.09 13.87
N PRO A 76 -10.50 9.92 12.90
CA PRO A 76 -10.83 9.71 11.49
C PRO A 76 -10.48 8.29 11.04
N VAL A 77 -11.34 7.67 10.24
CA VAL A 77 -11.19 6.28 9.79
C VAL A 77 -9.88 6.09 9.03
N GLU A 78 -9.41 7.12 8.34
CA GLU A 78 -8.17 7.12 7.56
C GLU A 78 -6.91 7.27 8.42
N SER A 79 -7.03 7.55 9.72
CA SER A 79 -5.87 7.81 10.59
C SER A 79 -5.21 6.55 11.15
N TRP A 80 -5.85 5.39 10.98
CA TRP A 80 -5.36 4.10 11.42
C TRP A 80 -5.88 2.99 10.50
N LEU A 81 -5.20 1.84 10.50
CA LEU A 81 -5.56 0.66 9.74
C LEU A 81 -5.35 -0.59 10.61
N THR A 82 -6.12 -1.63 10.37
CA THR A 82 -5.87 -2.95 10.98
C THR A 82 -4.73 -3.68 10.27
N MET A 83 -4.22 -4.75 10.88
CA MET A 83 -3.24 -5.64 10.27
C MET A 83 -3.74 -6.22 8.95
N GLU A 84 -4.99 -6.69 8.92
CA GLU A 84 -5.65 -7.16 7.69
C GLU A 84 -5.66 -6.07 6.60
N GLN A 85 -6.04 -4.84 6.96
CA GLN A 85 -6.07 -3.72 6.00
C GLN A 85 -4.69 -3.29 5.50
N LEU A 86 -3.63 -3.57 6.26
CA LEU A 86 -2.25 -3.37 5.77
C LEU A 86 -1.85 -4.48 4.80
N PHE A 87 -2.13 -5.75 5.11
CA PHE A 87 -1.84 -6.86 4.21
C PHE A 87 -2.66 -6.79 2.92
N SER A 88 -3.90 -6.31 2.98
CA SER A 88 -4.74 -6.12 1.79
C SER A 88 -4.15 -5.12 0.79
N ARG A 89 -3.20 -4.28 1.22
CA ARG A 89 -2.44 -3.34 0.37
C ARG A 89 -1.15 -3.92 -0.18
N ILE A 90 -0.87 -5.21 -0.01
CA ILE A 90 0.35 -5.85 -0.53
C ILE A 90 -0.04 -6.77 -1.69
N PRO A 91 0.13 -6.35 -2.96
CA PRO A 91 -0.22 -7.18 -4.11
C PRO A 91 0.56 -8.49 -4.17
N GLU A 92 1.77 -8.53 -3.62
CA GLU A 92 2.65 -9.70 -3.68
C GLU A 92 2.19 -10.89 -2.81
N VAL A 93 1.23 -10.67 -1.91
CA VAL A 93 0.68 -11.72 -1.06
C VAL A 93 -0.80 -11.99 -1.34
N ALA A 94 -1.30 -11.54 -2.50
CA ALA A 94 -2.72 -11.59 -2.86
C ALA A 94 -3.35 -12.96 -2.67
N ASP A 95 -2.74 -14.01 -3.22
CA ASP A 95 -3.28 -15.38 -3.14
C ASP A 95 -3.47 -15.82 -1.67
N LEU A 96 -2.44 -15.64 -0.84
CA LEU A 96 -2.52 -15.97 0.59
C LEU A 96 -3.49 -15.05 1.34
N PHE A 97 -3.55 -13.77 0.97
CA PHE A 97 -4.49 -12.83 1.57
C PHE A 97 -5.93 -13.28 1.32
N GLU A 98 -6.27 -13.67 0.08
CA GLU A 98 -7.60 -14.12 -0.29
C GLU A 98 -7.98 -15.45 0.35
N ASP A 99 -7.01 -16.35 0.55
CA ASP A 99 -7.22 -17.63 1.25
C ASP A 99 -7.44 -17.47 2.76
N ILE A 100 -6.84 -16.45 3.38
CA ILE A 100 -6.81 -16.26 4.84
C ILE A 100 -7.91 -15.31 5.31
N PHE A 101 -8.14 -14.23 4.58
CA PHE A 101 -9.06 -13.17 4.98
C PHE A 101 -10.30 -13.16 4.09
N GLU A 102 -11.44 -12.83 4.68
CA GLU A 102 -12.69 -12.55 3.95
C GLU A 102 -12.73 -11.11 3.39
N GLY A 103 -11.79 -10.27 3.83
CA GLY A 103 -11.69 -8.87 3.41
C GLY A 103 -11.41 -8.68 1.93
N LYS A 104 -11.55 -7.43 1.49
CA LYS A 104 -11.29 -7.02 0.11
C LYS A 104 -9.82 -6.62 -0.05
N PRO A 105 -9.18 -6.93 -1.20
CA PRO A 105 -7.91 -6.33 -1.53
C PRO A 105 -8.05 -4.79 -1.63
N SER A 106 -6.96 -4.09 -1.35
CA SER A 106 -6.86 -2.63 -1.43
C SER A 106 -6.03 -2.20 -2.63
N TRP A 107 -6.09 -2.97 -3.72
CA TRP A 107 -5.41 -2.71 -4.99
C TRP A 107 -6.16 -3.37 -6.16
N VAL A 108 -5.95 -2.85 -7.37
CA VAL A 108 -6.51 -3.38 -8.62
C VAL A 108 -5.48 -3.37 -9.74
N THR A 109 -5.63 -4.26 -10.72
CA THR A 109 -4.78 -4.29 -11.92
C THR A 109 -5.41 -3.43 -13.02
N PRO A 110 -4.78 -2.33 -13.47
CA PRO A 110 -5.25 -1.57 -14.61
C PRO A 110 -4.89 -2.27 -15.93
N ALA A 111 -5.82 -2.27 -16.88
CA ALA A 111 -5.64 -2.76 -18.24
C ALA A 111 -6.30 -1.81 -19.24
N TYR A 112 -5.78 -1.74 -20.46
CA TYR A 112 -6.35 -0.89 -21.50
C TYR A 112 -7.66 -1.49 -22.07
N ASP A 113 -8.74 -0.71 -22.14
CA ASP A 113 -10.00 -1.15 -22.74
C ASP A 113 -9.98 -0.92 -24.26
N GLN A 114 -9.59 -1.96 -25.02
CA GLN A 114 -9.53 -1.85 -26.48
C GLN A 114 -10.89 -1.58 -27.12
N GLU A 115 -11.98 -2.14 -26.58
CA GLU A 115 -13.31 -2.01 -27.19
C GLU A 115 -13.81 -0.56 -27.09
N SER A 116 -13.69 0.04 -25.90
CA SER A 116 -14.16 1.41 -25.66
C SER A 116 -13.32 2.44 -26.39
N ASN A 117 -12.00 2.33 -26.35
CA ASN A 117 -11.12 3.29 -27.01
C ASN A 117 -11.15 3.16 -28.55
N GLY A 118 -11.45 1.97 -29.09
CA GLY A 118 -11.66 1.80 -30.52
C GLY A 118 -12.89 2.55 -31.04
N ARG A 119 -13.90 2.80 -30.18
CA ARG A 119 -15.13 3.55 -30.53
C ARG A 119 -15.07 5.02 -30.13
N HIS A 120 -14.36 5.34 -29.06
CA HIS A 120 -14.32 6.67 -28.44
C HIS A 120 -12.87 7.09 -28.16
N HIS A 121 -12.13 7.44 -29.22
CA HIS A 121 -10.79 7.99 -29.06
C HIS A 121 -10.86 9.49 -28.74
N ARG A 122 -10.32 9.88 -27.58
CA ARG A 122 -10.13 11.29 -27.18
C ARG A 122 -8.68 11.48 -26.78
N ALA A 123 -8.06 12.58 -27.20
CA ALA A 123 -6.64 12.84 -26.94
C ALA A 123 -6.31 12.95 -25.45
N THR A 124 -7.28 13.36 -24.62
CA THR A 124 -7.10 13.63 -23.17
C THR A 124 -7.77 12.61 -22.26
N THR A 125 -8.44 11.60 -22.81
CA THR A 125 -9.21 10.62 -22.02
C THR A 125 -9.05 9.24 -22.63
N THR A 126 -8.61 8.29 -21.80
CA THR A 126 -8.48 6.89 -22.18
C THR A 126 -9.37 6.03 -21.29
N TYR A 127 -10.09 5.08 -21.89
CA TYR A 127 -10.83 4.08 -21.15
C TYR A 127 -9.91 2.95 -20.69
N ALA A 128 -10.01 2.57 -19.42
CA ALA A 128 -9.29 1.44 -18.85
C ALA A 128 -10.26 0.49 -18.14
N LEU A 129 -9.84 -0.75 -17.99
CA LEU A 129 -10.43 -1.73 -17.09
C LEU A 129 -9.60 -1.75 -15.81
N LEU A 130 -10.24 -1.52 -14.68
CA LEU A 130 -9.69 -1.83 -13.36
C LEU A 130 -10.19 -3.23 -12.99
N ILE A 131 -9.26 -4.15 -12.81
CA ILE A 131 -9.51 -5.57 -12.60
C ILE A 131 -9.22 -5.88 -11.14
N ASP A 132 -10.26 -6.31 -10.43
CA ASP A 132 -10.16 -6.92 -9.11
C ASP A 132 -10.16 -8.44 -9.28
N GLU A 133 -8.99 -9.05 -9.07
CA GLU A 133 -8.79 -10.49 -9.22
C GLU A 133 -9.59 -11.30 -8.20
N SER A 134 -9.81 -10.74 -7.00
CA SER A 134 -10.58 -11.38 -5.92
C SER A 134 -12.09 -11.46 -6.21
N GLY A 135 -12.60 -10.55 -7.04
CA GLY A 135 -14.03 -10.40 -7.31
C GLY A 135 -14.85 -9.80 -6.16
N ARG A 136 -14.22 -9.33 -5.08
CA ARG A 136 -14.89 -8.86 -3.85
C ARG A 136 -15.18 -7.35 -3.84
N MET A 137 -14.58 -6.56 -4.73
CA MET A 137 -14.73 -5.11 -4.78
C MET A 137 -16.03 -4.68 -5.46
N THR A 138 -16.51 -3.48 -5.09
CA THR A 138 -17.69 -2.83 -5.66
C THR A 138 -17.31 -1.53 -6.39
N VAL A 139 -18.27 -0.94 -7.10
CA VAL A 139 -18.09 0.37 -7.77
C VAL A 139 -17.66 1.46 -6.78
N ASP A 140 -18.22 1.45 -5.56
CA ASP A 140 -17.89 2.43 -4.52
C ASP A 140 -16.44 2.26 -4.02
N ASP A 141 -15.95 1.01 -3.93
CA ASP A 141 -14.56 0.76 -3.59
C ASP A 141 -13.62 1.27 -4.70
N ILE A 142 -14.01 1.11 -5.97
CA ILE A 142 -13.22 1.62 -7.11
C ILE A 142 -13.15 3.15 -7.10
N ALA A 143 -14.21 3.83 -6.67
CA ALA A 143 -14.23 5.29 -6.55
C ALA A 143 -13.27 5.83 -5.49
N ALA A 144 -12.79 4.99 -4.56
CA ALA A 144 -11.83 5.38 -3.53
C ALA A 144 -10.36 5.39 -4.01
N PHE A 145 -10.07 4.84 -5.21
CA PHE A 145 -8.71 4.86 -5.74
C PHE A 145 -8.25 6.25 -6.16
N PRO A 146 -6.96 6.56 -5.99
CA PRO A 146 -6.42 7.85 -6.36
C PRO A 146 -6.31 7.96 -7.89
N GLY A 147 -6.53 9.17 -8.41
CA GLY A 147 -6.37 9.48 -9.83
C GLY A 147 -7.59 10.18 -10.42
N ALA A 148 -7.47 10.64 -11.66
CA ALA A 148 -8.55 11.28 -12.40
C ALA A 148 -9.50 10.23 -13.03
N ILE A 149 -10.10 9.40 -12.19
CA ILE A 149 -10.98 8.29 -12.57
C ILE A 149 -12.43 8.77 -12.60
N ARG A 150 -13.12 8.54 -13.72
CA ARG A 150 -14.54 8.90 -13.94
C ARG A 150 -15.30 7.76 -14.62
N GLU A 151 -16.62 7.89 -14.72
CA GLU A 151 -17.50 6.97 -15.47
C GLU A 151 -17.31 5.49 -15.06
N ILE A 152 -17.29 5.22 -13.74
CA ILE A 152 -17.04 3.89 -13.20
C ILE A 152 -18.27 3.01 -13.43
N ILE A 153 -18.11 1.97 -14.25
CA ILE A 153 -19.17 1.02 -14.59
C ILE A 153 -18.63 -0.39 -14.44
N GLN A 154 -19.30 -1.22 -13.64
CA GLN A 154 -18.99 -2.64 -13.58
C GLN A 154 -19.39 -3.31 -14.89
N VAL A 155 -18.45 -4.05 -15.50
CA VAL A 155 -18.67 -4.78 -16.75
C VAL A 155 -18.61 -6.27 -16.49
N SER A 156 -19.44 -7.03 -17.20
CA SER A 156 -19.47 -8.49 -17.10
C SER A 156 -18.16 -9.08 -17.61
N SER A 157 -17.52 -9.92 -16.80
CA SER A 157 -16.40 -10.76 -17.23
C SER A 157 -16.82 -12.22 -17.34
N ARG A 158 -16.04 -13.00 -18.09
CA ARG A 158 -16.14 -14.47 -18.14
C ARG A 158 -15.44 -15.15 -16.96
N SER A 159 -14.61 -14.41 -16.22
CA SER A 159 -13.88 -14.87 -15.04
C SER A 159 -14.66 -14.57 -13.75
N SER A 160 -14.23 -15.16 -12.64
CA SER A 160 -14.64 -14.75 -11.28
C SER A 160 -14.20 -13.32 -10.92
N ALA A 161 -13.14 -12.81 -11.55
CA ALA A 161 -12.65 -11.45 -11.32
C ALA A 161 -13.66 -10.37 -11.73
N SER A 162 -13.79 -9.35 -10.90
CA SER A 162 -14.65 -8.18 -11.13
C SER A 162 -13.93 -7.16 -12.00
N HIS A 163 -14.60 -6.71 -13.06
CA HIS A 163 -14.04 -5.76 -14.02
C HIS A 163 -14.82 -4.46 -13.97
N PHE A 164 -14.11 -3.34 -13.92
CA PHE A 164 -14.70 -2.01 -13.87
C PHE A 164 -14.13 -1.16 -14.99
N ARG A 165 -14.98 -0.74 -15.92
CA ARG A 165 -14.61 0.24 -16.93
C ARG A 165 -14.57 1.62 -16.28
N VAL A 166 -13.52 2.35 -16.56
CA VAL A 166 -13.33 3.72 -16.10
C VAL A 166 -12.77 4.59 -17.21
N ALA A 167 -13.11 5.87 -17.21
CA ALA A 167 -12.44 6.90 -17.99
C ALA A 167 -11.31 7.51 -17.15
N ILE A 168 -10.11 7.59 -17.71
CA ILE A 168 -8.94 8.19 -17.07
C ILE A 168 -8.58 9.44 -17.86
N ASP A 169 -8.59 10.59 -17.18
CA ASP A 169 -8.11 11.82 -17.78
C ASP A 169 -6.60 11.97 -17.62
N HIS A 170 -5.96 12.39 -18.71
CA HIS A 170 -4.53 12.64 -18.73
C HIS A 170 -4.21 13.79 -19.70
N PRO A 171 -3.10 14.53 -19.50
CA PRO A 171 -2.58 15.44 -20.51
C PRO A 171 -2.36 14.74 -21.86
N GLU A 172 -2.55 15.46 -22.97
CA GLU A 172 -2.36 14.91 -24.33
C GLU A 172 -0.93 14.40 -24.57
N SER A 173 0.05 14.97 -23.86
CA SER A 173 1.47 14.63 -24.00
C SER A 173 1.91 13.43 -23.15
N SER A 174 1.04 12.90 -22.29
CA SER A 174 1.36 11.79 -21.37
C SER A 174 0.60 10.53 -21.74
N ILE A 175 1.19 9.38 -21.43
CA ILE A 175 0.49 8.12 -21.60
C ILE A 175 -0.49 7.95 -20.45
N TRP A 176 -1.66 7.37 -20.71
CA TRP A 176 -2.74 7.29 -19.72
C TRP A 176 -2.32 6.61 -18.41
N TRP A 177 -1.43 5.61 -18.46
CA TRP A 177 -0.97 4.93 -17.26
C TRP A 177 -0.03 5.80 -16.41
N ASP A 178 0.59 6.84 -16.99
CA ASP A 178 1.40 7.80 -16.23
C ASP A 178 0.54 8.70 -15.33
N ALA A 179 -0.76 8.84 -15.66
CA ALA A 179 -1.73 9.52 -14.81
C ALA A 179 -2.11 8.69 -13.57
N LEU A 180 -1.79 7.39 -13.57
CA LEU A 180 -2.00 6.50 -12.43
C LEU A 180 -0.68 6.32 -11.67
N GLN A 181 -0.73 6.44 -10.34
CA GLN A 181 0.42 6.15 -9.49
C GLN A 181 0.52 4.64 -9.25
N LEU A 182 1.05 3.93 -10.25
CA LEU A 182 1.13 2.47 -10.23
C LEU A 182 2.34 1.97 -9.45
N HIS A 183 2.11 0.92 -8.67
CA HIS A 183 3.15 0.08 -8.10
C HIS A 183 3.56 -1.00 -9.10
N HIS A 184 4.87 -1.25 -9.14
CA HIS A 184 5.50 -2.24 -9.98
C HIS A 184 6.51 -3.04 -9.15
N SER A 185 6.50 -4.37 -9.32
CA SER A 185 7.48 -5.27 -8.73
C SER A 185 7.77 -6.46 -9.64
N PRO A 186 8.84 -7.23 -9.37
CA PRO A 186 9.11 -8.48 -10.08
C PRO A 186 7.97 -9.51 -9.97
N PHE A 187 7.13 -9.39 -8.94
CA PHE A 187 6.01 -10.30 -8.67
C PHE A 187 4.69 -9.76 -9.23
N LYS A 188 4.49 -8.43 -9.29
CA LYS A 188 3.28 -7.80 -9.82
C LYS A 188 3.63 -6.70 -10.82
N ARG A 189 3.18 -6.87 -12.07
CA ARG A 189 3.52 -5.95 -13.17
C ARG A 189 2.95 -4.55 -12.99
N HIS A 190 1.67 -4.44 -12.64
CA HIS A 190 0.97 -3.17 -12.48
C HIS A 190 -0.07 -3.33 -11.38
N ALA A 191 -0.01 -2.48 -10.35
CA ALA A 191 -1.03 -2.42 -9.31
C ALA A 191 -1.34 -0.96 -8.98
N LEU A 192 -2.61 -0.57 -9.12
CA LEU A 192 -3.11 0.67 -8.56
C LEU A 192 -3.56 0.39 -7.13
N MET A 193 -3.00 1.11 -6.15
CA MET A 193 -3.20 0.82 -4.73
C MET A 193 -4.03 1.91 -4.04
N LEU A 194 -4.84 1.52 -3.05
CA LEU A 194 -5.46 2.48 -2.15
C LEU A 194 -4.39 3.14 -1.27
N PRO A 195 -4.50 4.45 -1.01
CA PRO A 195 -3.51 5.15 -0.24
C PRO A 195 -3.45 4.62 1.21
N LEU A 196 -2.23 4.55 1.75
CA LEU A 196 -1.99 4.38 3.16
C LEU A 196 -2.39 5.68 3.89
N PHE A 197 -3.14 5.53 4.99
CA PHE A 197 -3.71 6.64 5.76
C PHE A 197 -4.42 7.71 4.89
N GLY A 198 -5.12 7.25 3.85
CA GLY A 198 -5.92 8.07 2.93
C GLY A 198 -5.14 8.95 1.96
N THR A 199 -3.81 9.07 2.09
CA THR A 199 -3.04 10.11 1.38
C THR A 199 -1.67 9.69 0.85
N ILE A 200 -1.13 8.56 1.30
CA ILE A 200 0.23 8.10 1.01
C ILE A 200 0.15 6.97 -0.03
N ASN A 201 0.69 7.18 -1.21
CA ASN A 201 0.64 6.21 -2.31
C ASN A 201 1.91 5.37 -2.44
N GLU A 202 2.92 5.68 -1.63
CA GLU A 202 4.24 5.05 -1.68
C GLU A 202 4.21 3.65 -1.06
N TYR A 203 4.39 2.61 -1.89
CA TYR A 203 4.48 1.21 -1.46
C TYR A 203 5.44 1.00 -0.27
N ARG A 204 6.62 1.61 -0.31
CA ARG A 204 7.63 1.54 0.78
C ARG A 204 7.09 2.03 2.12
N ALA A 205 6.18 3.00 2.13
CA ALA A 205 5.57 3.49 3.36
C ALA A 205 4.63 2.44 3.95
N THR A 206 3.81 1.78 3.12
CA THR A 206 2.96 0.65 3.52
C THR A 206 3.79 -0.47 4.11
N CYS A 207 4.87 -0.88 3.44
CA CYS A 207 5.76 -1.92 3.95
C CYS A 207 6.42 -1.52 5.26
N LEU A 208 6.86 -0.27 5.43
CA LEU A 208 7.47 0.19 6.67
C LEU A 208 6.48 0.14 7.84
N VAL A 209 5.23 0.58 7.63
CA VAL A 209 4.18 0.51 8.66
C VAL A 209 3.88 -0.94 9.04
N LEU A 210 3.83 -1.84 8.05
CA LEU A 210 3.59 -3.26 8.29
C LEU A 210 4.76 -3.95 9.01
N LEU A 211 6.00 -3.68 8.60
CA LEU A 211 7.21 -4.15 9.31
C LEU A 211 7.26 -3.62 10.75
N TYR A 212 6.90 -2.35 10.96
CA TYR A 212 6.76 -1.78 12.30
C TYR A 212 5.71 -2.56 13.11
N ALA A 213 4.53 -2.80 12.55
CA ALA A 213 3.45 -3.54 13.20
C ALA A 213 3.91 -4.95 13.63
N LEU A 214 4.58 -5.67 12.73
CA LEU A 214 5.14 -7.00 13.01
C LEU A 214 6.23 -6.94 14.08
N SER A 215 7.11 -5.93 14.07
CA SER A 215 8.13 -5.77 15.12
C SER A 215 7.51 -5.55 16.51
N ILE A 216 6.40 -4.82 16.57
CA ILE A 216 5.65 -4.58 17.80
C ILE A 216 4.95 -5.86 18.27
N LEU A 217 4.35 -6.61 17.35
CA LEU A 217 3.73 -7.91 17.64
C LEU A 217 4.74 -8.87 18.29
N VAL A 218 5.90 -9.07 17.66
CA VAL A 218 6.95 -9.98 18.16
C VAL A 218 7.44 -9.53 19.55
N ARG A 219 7.60 -8.21 19.76
CA ARG A 219 8.16 -7.68 21.00
C ARG A 219 7.18 -7.67 22.17
N TYR A 220 5.91 -7.37 21.90
CA TYR A 220 4.94 -7.04 22.95
C TYR A 220 3.79 -8.06 23.06
N ARG A 221 3.60 -8.94 22.08
CA ARG A 221 2.62 -10.02 22.12
C ARG A 221 3.27 -11.40 21.87
N PRO A 222 4.20 -11.84 22.72
CA PRO A 222 4.92 -13.10 22.53
C PRO A 222 4.00 -14.34 22.52
N SER A 223 2.88 -14.31 23.25
CA SER A 223 1.90 -15.42 23.24
C SER A 223 1.23 -15.58 21.88
N LEU A 224 0.77 -14.48 21.28
CA LEU A 224 0.17 -14.49 19.95
C LEU A 224 1.21 -14.84 18.88
N TRP A 225 2.42 -14.29 19.00
CA TRP A 225 3.54 -14.64 18.12
C TRP A 225 3.86 -16.14 18.16
N ARG A 226 3.84 -16.75 19.35
CA ARG A 226 4.03 -18.19 19.49
C ARG A 226 2.94 -19.00 18.80
N GLN A 227 1.67 -18.58 18.90
CA GLN A 227 0.57 -19.23 18.18
C GLN A 227 0.74 -19.16 16.67
N ILE A 228 1.30 -18.06 16.14
CA ILE A 228 1.61 -17.91 14.72
C ILE A 228 2.78 -18.83 14.32
N GLN A 229 3.82 -18.92 15.15
CA GLN A 229 5.03 -19.69 14.81
C GLN A 229 4.86 -21.21 14.92
N GLU A 230 4.17 -21.67 15.97
CA GLU A 230 4.14 -23.08 16.41
C GLU A 230 2.71 -23.60 16.65
N GLY A 231 1.68 -22.75 16.54
CA GLY A 231 0.30 -23.08 16.94
C GLY A 231 -0.68 -23.07 15.77
N GLU A 232 -1.95 -22.82 16.10
CA GLU A 232 -3.09 -22.90 15.17
C GLU A 232 -3.19 -21.72 14.18
N LEU A 233 -2.27 -20.75 14.29
CA LEU A 233 -2.26 -19.53 13.46
C LEU A 233 -1.13 -19.55 12.42
N ASP A 234 -0.70 -20.74 12.01
CA ASP A 234 0.39 -21.00 11.06
C ASP A 234 0.14 -20.41 9.65
N HIS A 235 -1.11 -20.29 9.23
CA HIS A 235 -1.49 -19.59 8.00
C HIS A 235 -0.99 -18.13 7.99
N PHE A 236 -1.05 -17.41 9.12
CA PHE A 236 -0.45 -16.06 9.21
C PHE A 236 1.07 -16.08 9.13
N ARG A 237 1.73 -17.16 9.56
CA ARG A 237 3.18 -17.31 9.38
C ARG A 237 3.53 -17.38 7.90
N SER A 238 2.83 -18.21 7.12
CA SER A 238 3.02 -18.31 5.66
C SER A 238 2.85 -16.96 4.97
N LEU A 239 1.80 -16.22 5.35
CA LEU A 239 1.56 -14.85 4.86
C LEU A 239 2.72 -13.90 5.20
N ILE A 240 3.18 -13.90 6.45
CA ILE A 240 4.27 -13.04 6.92
C ILE A 240 5.59 -13.39 6.21
N GLU A 241 5.94 -14.67 6.09
CA GLU A 241 7.18 -15.11 5.44
C GLU A 241 7.18 -14.73 3.94
N THR A 242 6.03 -14.87 3.26
CA THR A 242 5.87 -14.45 1.87
C THR A 242 6.01 -12.93 1.73
N PHE A 243 5.38 -12.16 2.62
CA PHE A 243 5.54 -10.71 2.68
C PHE A 243 7.00 -10.28 2.89
N LEU A 244 7.70 -10.89 3.86
CA LEU A 244 9.10 -10.59 4.15
C LEU A 244 9.99 -10.89 2.94
N SER A 245 9.76 -12.03 2.27
CA SER A 245 10.49 -12.40 1.05
C SER A 245 10.28 -11.40 -0.09
N ALA A 246 9.05 -10.92 -0.27
CA ALA A 246 8.75 -9.89 -1.26
C ALA A 246 9.45 -8.56 -0.92
N VAL A 247 9.37 -8.14 0.35
CA VAL A 247 9.99 -6.91 0.85
C VAL A 247 11.51 -6.92 0.72
N GLU A 248 12.17 -8.03 1.05
CA GLU A 248 13.62 -8.18 0.90
C GLU A 248 14.08 -8.03 -0.55
N ARG A 249 13.24 -8.43 -1.51
CA ARG A 249 13.52 -8.28 -2.93
C ARG A 249 13.20 -6.89 -3.49
N ILE A 250 12.13 -6.25 -3.01
CA ILE A 250 11.59 -5.00 -3.59
C ILE A 250 12.17 -3.75 -2.91
N LEU A 251 12.19 -3.71 -1.58
CA LEU A 251 12.52 -2.47 -0.87
C LEU A 251 13.95 -1.99 -1.18
N PRO A 252 15.01 -2.82 -1.17
CA PRO A 252 16.36 -2.33 -1.45
C PRO A 252 16.46 -1.59 -2.79
N GLU A 253 15.80 -2.11 -3.83
CA GLU A 253 15.75 -1.49 -5.16
C GLU A 253 15.02 -0.14 -5.11
N GLN A 254 13.80 -0.10 -4.59
CA GLN A 254 13.02 1.15 -4.51
C GLN A 254 13.66 2.20 -3.59
N PHE A 255 14.40 1.80 -2.55
CA PHE A 255 15.18 2.73 -1.72
C PHE A 255 16.39 3.26 -2.49
N LEU A 256 17.13 2.40 -3.19
CA LEU A 256 18.31 2.81 -3.94
C LEU A 256 17.95 3.75 -5.09
N GLU A 257 16.92 3.45 -5.88
CA GLU A 257 16.45 4.31 -6.98
C GLU A 257 16.09 5.73 -6.51
N LYS A 258 15.54 5.84 -5.31
CA LYS A 258 15.13 7.13 -4.74
C LYS A 258 16.29 7.89 -4.08
N ILE A 259 17.34 7.18 -3.64
CA ILE A 259 18.60 7.80 -3.18
C ILE A 259 19.36 8.35 -4.38
N THR A 260 19.49 7.56 -5.45
CA THR A 260 20.29 7.91 -6.63
C THR A 260 19.55 8.82 -7.60
N GLY A 261 18.22 8.83 -7.56
CA GLY A 261 17.39 9.51 -8.56
C GLY A 261 17.44 8.83 -9.93
N GLN A 262 17.95 7.59 -10.00
CA GLN A 262 18.13 6.82 -11.23
C GLN A 262 17.28 5.55 -11.17
N SER A 263 16.70 5.15 -12.30
CA SER A 263 16.10 3.83 -12.43
C SER A 263 17.19 2.77 -12.41
N ILE A 264 16.97 1.70 -11.66
CA ILE A 264 17.94 0.62 -11.48
C ILE A 264 17.32 -0.65 -12.06
N SER A 265 17.86 -1.08 -13.18
CA SER A 265 17.51 -2.37 -13.76
C SER A 265 18.63 -3.37 -13.50
N VAL A 266 18.32 -4.44 -12.77
CA VAL A 266 19.26 -5.56 -12.57
C VAL A 266 18.94 -6.65 -13.59
N HIS A 267 19.74 -6.70 -14.66
CA HIS A 267 19.66 -7.76 -15.65
C HIS A 267 20.57 -8.92 -15.25
N GLN A 268 20.05 -10.16 -15.30
CA GLN A 268 20.92 -11.32 -15.27
C GLN A 268 21.75 -11.38 -16.57
N PRO A 269 23.05 -11.71 -16.49
CA PRO A 269 23.86 -11.95 -17.68
C PRO A 269 23.21 -13.04 -18.55
N GLY A 270 22.92 -12.72 -19.82
CA GLY A 270 22.24 -13.62 -20.76
C GLY A 270 20.73 -13.39 -20.93
N SER A 271 20.16 -12.39 -20.25
CA SER A 271 18.80 -11.91 -20.51
C SER A 271 18.69 -11.21 -21.88
N PHE A 272 17.55 -11.37 -22.56
CA PHE A 272 17.24 -10.66 -23.82
C PHE A 272 17.23 -9.13 -23.70
N PHE A 273 17.24 -8.61 -22.47
CA PHE A 273 17.28 -7.18 -22.17
C PHE A 273 18.68 -6.72 -21.71
N SER A 274 19.74 -7.45 -22.09
CA SER A 274 21.13 -6.99 -21.93
C SER A 274 21.53 -5.96 -22.98
#